data_AF-A0A530LJB8-F1
#
_entry.id   AF-A0A530LJB8-F1
#
_cell.length_a   1.000
_cell.length_b   1.000
_cell.length_c   1.000
_cell.angle_alpha   90.00
_cell.angle_beta   90.00
_cell.angle_gamma   90.00
#
_symmetry.space_group_name_H-M   'P 1'
#
loop_
_entity.id
_entity.type
_entity.pdbx_description
1 polymer ?
#
loop_
_entity_poly.entity_id
_entity_poly.type
_entity_poly.pdbx_seq_one_letter_code
_entity_poly.pdbx_strand_id
1 'polypeptide(L)'
;MCYLMLMETAAASDPFVASLPVFAKFESVADIDNYRPLPDSWALATADIVGSTKAIEAGRYKTVNMAGASVISALLNALGRQDLPFVFGGDGALVAFPASALEITRNALAAVQRWVADELDLTLRAAIVPIKDIRAQGLDVRVARFQASDAVFYAMFAGGGGSWAEAEMKAGRYRIDPAPAGARPDLTGLSCRWNPIEARHGEIVSIIAIPG
;
A
#
# COMPACT_ATOMS: atom_id res chain seq x y z
N MET A 1 1.05 -37.68 -21.02
CA MET A 1 2.24 -36.82 -20.88
C MET A 1 1.73 -35.49 -20.38
N CYS A 2 2.00 -35.18 -19.12
CA CYS A 2 1.47 -34.04 -18.37
C CYS A 2 2.40 -32.83 -18.53
N TYR A 3 1.84 -31.63 -18.33
CA TYR A 3 2.50 -30.32 -18.16
C TYR A 3 3.12 -29.70 -19.43
N LEU A 4 3.08 -28.38 -19.67
CA LEU A 4 2.77 -27.24 -18.80
C LEU A 4 2.27 -26.10 -19.71
N MET A 5 1.05 -25.62 -19.47
CA MET A 5 0.59 -24.34 -19.99
C MET A 5 1.44 -23.29 -19.28
N LEU A 6 2.38 -22.68 -20.02
CA LEU A 6 3.20 -21.58 -19.52
C LEU A 6 2.26 -20.49 -18.99
N MET A 7 2.40 -20.20 -17.70
CA MET A 7 1.76 -19.07 -17.03
C MET A 7 2.04 -17.79 -17.82
N GLU A 8 1.02 -16.95 -17.87
CA GLU A 8 1.05 -15.61 -18.46
C GLU A 8 2.33 -14.86 -18.10
N THR A 9 2.88 -14.18 -19.10
CA THR A 9 4.06 -13.33 -18.98
C THR A 9 3.78 -12.27 -17.94
N ALA A 10 4.53 -12.28 -16.83
CA ALA A 10 4.55 -11.17 -15.89
C ALA A 10 4.82 -9.88 -16.69
N ALA A 11 3.99 -8.86 -16.52
CA ALA A 11 4.20 -7.57 -17.15
C ALA A 11 5.63 -7.07 -16.86
N ALA A 12 6.32 -6.53 -17.87
CA ALA A 12 7.67 -6.02 -17.68
C ALA A 12 7.70 -4.99 -16.55
N SER A 13 8.73 -5.09 -15.70
CA SER A 13 8.93 -4.13 -14.60
C SER A 13 9.06 -2.71 -15.16
N ASP A 14 8.57 -1.74 -14.40
CA ASP A 14 8.55 -0.34 -14.83
C ASP A 14 9.99 0.15 -14.77
N PRO A 15 10.50 0.88 -15.78
CA PRO A 15 11.89 1.32 -15.82
C PRO A 15 12.32 2.06 -14.54
N PHE A 16 11.43 2.83 -13.92
CA PHE A 16 11.71 3.49 -12.65
C PHE A 16 11.89 2.47 -11.52
N VAL A 17 10.95 1.53 -11.35
CA VAL A 17 11.00 0.51 -10.30
C VAL A 17 12.24 -0.38 -10.45
N ALA A 18 12.57 -0.77 -11.68
CA ALA A 18 13.76 -1.55 -12.00
C ALA A 18 15.07 -0.80 -11.68
N SER A 19 15.05 0.54 -11.73
CA SER A 19 16.21 1.38 -11.42
C SER A 19 16.42 1.67 -9.93
N LEU A 20 15.46 1.30 -9.07
CA LEU A 20 15.54 1.60 -7.64
C LEU A 20 16.74 0.87 -7.00
N PRO A 21 17.60 1.59 -6.27
CA PRO A 21 18.69 0.95 -5.55
C PRO A 21 18.14 -0.01 -4.49
N VAL A 22 18.83 -1.14 -4.37
CA VAL A 22 18.54 -2.18 -3.39
C VAL A 22 19.65 -2.16 -2.34
N PHE A 23 19.27 -2.08 -1.08
CA PHE A 23 20.21 -2.21 0.03
C PHE A 23 19.72 -3.27 1.03
N ALA A 24 20.66 -4.01 1.63
CA ALA A 24 20.36 -5.11 2.54
C ALA A 24 20.61 -4.78 4.02
N LYS A 25 21.36 -3.71 4.30
CA LYS A 25 21.61 -3.26 5.68
C LYS A 25 20.50 -2.33 6.14
N PHE A 26 19.81 -2.68 7.22
CA PHE A 26 18.69 -1.88 7.73
C PHE A 26 19.11 -0.45 8.14
N GLU A 27 20.33 -0.26 8.68
CA GLU A 27 20.88 1.05 9.00
C GLU A 27 20.89 2.04 7.81
N SER A 28 20.95 1.52 6.58
CA SER A 28 20.91 2.32 5.35
C SER A 28 19.52 2.91 5.03
N VAL A 29 18.45 2.50 5.76
CA VAL A 29 17.10 3.10 5.62
C VAL A 29 17.12 4.59 5.96
N ALA A 30 17.96 5.03 6.89
CA ALA A 30 18.05 6.44 7.30
C ALA A 30 18.84 7.32 6.32
N ASP A 31 19.57 6.73 5.38
CA ASP A 31 20.38 7.45 4.41
C ASP A 31 19.53 7.82 3.17
N ILE A 32 19.21 9.11 3.06
CA ILE A 32 18.33 9.65 2.03
C ILE A 32 18.92 9.51 0.61
N ASP A 33 20.23 9.34 0.48
CA ASP A 33 20.90 9.15 -0.81
C ASP A 33 20.59 7.77 -1.42
N ASN A 34 20.06 6.84 -0.62
CA ASN A 34 19.52 5.57 -1.11
C ASN A 34 18.14 5.69 -1.74
N TYR A 35 17.50 6.86 -1.70
CA TYR A 35 16.15 7.04 -2.23
C TYR A 35 16.17 7.72 -3.59
N ARG A 36 15.20 7.37 -4.44
CA ARG A 36 14.99 8.01 -5.74
C ARG A 36 13.62 8.67 -5.79
N PRO A 37 13.51 9.91 -6.27
CA PRO A 37 12.23 10.60 -6.40
C PRO A 37 11.33 9.87 -7.39
N LEU A 38 10.05 9.72 -7.06
CA LEU A 38 9.05 9.22 -8.01
C LEU A 38 8.96 10.15 -9.23
N PRO A 39 8.72 9.64 -10.45
CA PRO A 39 8.48 10.51 -11.60
C PRO A 39 7.23 11.40 -11.41
N ASP A 40 7.22 12.59 -12.00
CA ASP A 40 6.03 13.47 -11.98
C ASP A 40 4.77 12.83 -12.60
N SER A 41 4.98 11.88 -13.51
CA SER A 41 3.93 11.11 -14.17
C SER A 41 3.33 10.01 -13.29
N TRP A 42 3.65 9.97 -12.00
CA TRP A 42 3.11 8.99 -11.04
C TRP A 42 2.06 9.62 -10.12
N ALA A 43 1.37 8.76 -9.37
CA ALA A 43 0.43 9.13 -8.32
C ALA A 43 0.53 8.16 -7.14
N LEU A 44 -0.04 8.57 -6.00
CA LEU A 44 -0.24 7.75 -4.82
C LEU A 44 -1.71 7.37 -4.69
N ALA A 45 -2.00 6.09 -4.56
CA ALA A 45 -3.25 5.56 -4.06
C ALA A 45 -3.12 5.39 -2.55
N THR A 46 -3.96 6.07 -1.77
CA THR A 46 -4.00 5.94 -0.31
C THR A 46 -5.38 5.53 0.15
N ALA A 47 -5.45 4.70 1.19
CA ALA A 47 -6.69 4.29 1.81
C ALA A 47 -6.50 4.02 3.31
N ASP A 48 -7.55 4.25 4.10
CA ASP A 48 -7.54 4.18 5.58
C ASP A 48 -8.94 3.87 6.12
N ILE A 49 -9.02 3.01 7.13
CA ILE A 49 -10.29 2.65 7.77
C ILE A 49 -10.75 3.77 8.71
N VAL A 50 -11.96 4.26 8.47
CA VAL A 50 -12.60 5.25 9.35
C VAL A 50 -12.94 4.59 10.68
N GLY A 51 -12.40 5.13 11.77
CA GLY A 51 -12.69 4.66 13.13
C GLY A 51 -12.00 3.34 13.50
N SER A 52 -10.88 3.00 12.84
CA SER A 52 -10.10 1.78 13.07
C SER A 52 -9.77 1.53 14.54
N THR A 53 -9.37 2.55 15.32
CA THR A 53 -9.05 2.43 16.75
C THR A 53 -10.20 1.79 17.53
N LYS A 54 -11.43 2.30 17.36
CA LYS A 54 -12.62 1.76 18.04
C LYS A 54 -12.93 0.33 17.60
N ALA A 55 -12.74 0.03 16.31
CA ALA A 55 -12.94 -1.33 15.80
C ALA A 55 -11.90 -2.30 16.38
N ILE A 56 -10.64 -1.88 16.52
CA ILE A 56 -9.56 -2.67 17.14
C ILE A 56 -9.84 -2.90 18.62
N GLU A 57 -10.23 -1.87 19.37
CA GLU A 57 -10.65 -1.99 20.77
C GLU A 57 -11.82 -2.96 20.95
N ALA A 58 -12.72 -3.04 19.96
CA ALA A 58 -13.81 -4.03 19.91
C ALA A 58 -13.35 -5.43 19.44
N GLY A 59 -12.05 -5.71 19.38
CA GLY A 59 -11.49 -7.01 18.99
C GLY A 59 -11.48 -7.30 17.49
N ARG A 60 -11.78 -6.31 16.64
CA ARG A 60 -11.87 -6.49 15.17
C ARG A 60 -10.54 -6.29 14.44
N TYR A 61 -9.40 -6.40 15.13
CA TYR A 61 -8.05 -6.17 14.58
C TYR A 61 -7.80 -6.95 13.27
N LYS A 62 -8.13 -8.24 13.21
CA LYS A 62 -7.93 -9.04 11.99
C LYS A 62 -8.77 -8.53 10.81
N THR A 63 -9.99 -8.09 11.08
CA THR A 63 -10.91 -7.53 10.07
C THR A 63 -10.38 -6.19 9.55
N VAL A 64 -9.92 -5.31 10.44
CA VAL A 64 -9.30 -4.03 10.07
C VAL A 64 -8.05 -4.26 9.21
N ASN A 65 -7.17 -5.17 9.62
CA ASN A 65 -5.98 -5.50 8.86
C ASN A 65 -6.28 -6.12 7.49
N MET A 66 -7.30 -6.98 7.42
CA MET A 66 -7.74 -7.55 6.15
C MET A 66 -8.26 -6.47 5.21
N ALA A 67 -9.01 -5.49 5.73
CA ALA A 67 -9.49 -4.36 4.96
C ALA A 67 -8.33 -3.51 4.42
N GLY A 68 -7.35 -3.16 5.26
CA GLY A 68 -6.16 -2.41 4.82
C GLY A 68 -5.33 -3.19 3.79
N ALA A 69 -5.07 -4.48 4.02
CA ALA A 69 -4.27 -5.30 3.11
C ALA A 69 -4.97 -5.58 1.77
N SER A 70 -6.32 -5.58 1.75
CA SER A 70 -7.10 -5.77 0.52
C SER A 70 -6.84 -4.69 -0.54
N VAL A 71 -6.48 -3.48 -0.11
CA VAL A 71 -6.11 -2.37 -0.99
C VAL A 71 -4.90 -2.75 -1.84
N ILE A 72 -3.86 -3.30 -1.20
CA ILE A 72 -2.63 -3.70 -1.88
C ILE A 72 -2.93 -4.83 -2.85
N SER A 73 -3.58 -5.90 -2.39
CA SER A 73 -3.90 -7.06 -3.23
C SER A 73 -4.73 -6.65 -4.45
N ALA A 74 -5.79 -5.87 -4.25
CA ALA A 74 -6.66 -5.43 -5.34
C ALA A 74 -5.91 -4.59 -6.39
N LEU A 75 -5.04 -3.69 -5.94
CA LEU A 75 -4.28 -2.83 -6.85
C LEU A 75 -3.21 -3.61 -7.63
N LEU A 76 -2.44 -4.47 -6.95
CA LEU A 76 -1.43 -5.29 -7.63
C LEU A 76 -2.08 -6.22 -8.67
N ASN A 77 -3.22 -6.84 -8.32
CA ASN A 77 -3.95 -7.73 -9.22
C ASN A 77 -4.58 -6.98 -10.40
N ALA A 78 -5.30 -5.88 -10.15
CA ALA A 78 -5.93 -5.09 -11.20
C ALA A 78 -4.91 -4.49 -12.19
N LEU A 79 -3.71 -4.16 -11.70
CA LEU A 79 -2.63 -3.61 -12.52
C LEU A 79 -1.76 -4.70 -13.17
N GLY A 80 -1.91 -5.97 -12.78
CA GLY A 80 -1.07 -7.07 -13.26
C GLY A 80 0.40 -6.91 -12.87
N ARG A 81 0.69 -6.28 -11.73
CA ARG A 81 2.04 -5.90 -11.30
C ARG A 81 2.28 -6.28 -9.85
N GLN A 82 3.40 -6.95 -9.59
CA GLN A 82 3.80 -7.36 -8.24
C GLN A 82 4.94 -6.50 -7.68
N ASP A 83 5.45 -5.54 -8.46
CA ASP A 83 6.64 -4.75 -8.15
C ASP A 83 6.34 -3.30 -7.74
N LEU A 84 5.07 -2.92 -7.67
CA LEU A 84 4.69 -1.55 -7.31
C LEU A 84 5.11 -1.24 -5.86
N PRO A 85 5.72 -0.07 -5.60
CA PRO A 85 6.06 0.33 -4.24
C PRO A 85 4.81 0.54 -3.40
N PHE A 86 4.75 -0.06 -2.21
CA PHE A 86 3.65 0.13 -1.28
C PHE A 86 4.10 0.13 0.20
N VAL A 87 3.27 0.72 1.06
CA VAL A 87 3.32 0.63 2.51
C VAL A 87 2.00 0.08 3.01
N PHE A 88 2.06 -0.85 3.96
CA PHE A 88 0.91 -1.33 4.72
C PHE A 88 0.95 -0.77 6.14
N GLY A 89 -0.09 -0.03 6.53
CA GLY A 89 -0.19 0.60 7.86
C GLY A 89 -0.95 -0.23 8.91
N GLY A 90 -1.51 -1.38 8.51
CA GLY A 90 -2.46 -2.14 9.35
C GLY A 90 -3.90 -1.84 8.92
N ASP A 91 -4.38 -0.64 9.23
CA ASP A 91 -5.75 -0.19 8.90
C ASP A 91 -5.83 0.58 7.57
N GLY A 92 -4.75 0.64 6.83
CA GLY A 92 -4.65 1.39 5.59
C GLY A 92 -3.45 0.96 4.74
N ALA A 93 -3.35 1.55 3.56
CA ALA A 93 -2.24 1.32 2.65
C ALA A 93 -1.94 2.55 1.81
N LEU A 94 -0.69 2.62 1.34
CA LEU A 94 -0.21 3.56 0.34
C LEU A 94 0.41 2.76 -0.80
N VAL A 95 0.03 3.01 -2.05
CA VAL A 95 0.60 2.36 -3.24
C VAL A 95 0.98 3.43 -4.26
N ALA A 96 2.22 3.42 -4.72
CA ALA A 96 2.69 4.28 -5.80
C ALA A 96 2.51 3.60 -7.15
N PHE A 97 1.97 4.33 -8.13
CA PHE A 97 1.69 3.76 -9.45
C PHE A 97 1.84 4.82 -10.58
N PRO A 98 2.13 4.40 -11.82
CA PRO A 98 2.15 5.31 -12.97
C PRO A 98 0.76 5.86 -13.28
N ALA A 99 0.63 7.16 -13.55
CA ALA A 99 -0.65 7.82 -13.83
C ALA A 99 -1.37 7.28 -15.09
N SER A 100 -0.65 6.58 -15.98
CA SER A 100 -1.28 5.87 -17.11
C SER A 100 -2.29 4.81 -16.67
N ALA A 101 -2.21 4.33 -15.42
CA ALA A 101 -3.12 3.34 -14.88
C ALA A 101 -4.22 3.94 -13.96
N LEU A 102 -4.40 5.26 -13.98
CA LEU A 102 -5.32 6.00 -13.09
C LEU A 102 -6.72 5.39 -13.00
N GLU A 103 -7.35 5.12 -14.13
CA GLU A 103 -8.74 4.63 -14.14
C GLU A 103 -8.86 3.18 -13.63
N ILE A 104 -7.86 2.33 -13.92
CA ILE A 104 -7.81 0.97 -13.40
C ILE A 104 -7.66 1.00 -11.87
N THR A 105 -6.72 1.81 -11.37
CA THR A 105 -6.49 2.01 -9.93
C THR A 105 -7.74 2.58 -9.24
N ARG A 106 -8.39 3.58 -9.83
CA ARG A 106 -9.61 4.20 -9.31
C ARG A 106 -10.72 3.16 -9.15
N ASN A 107 -10.97 2.38 -10.20
CA ASN A 107 -12.03 1.37 -10.19
C ASN A 107 -11.74 0.26 -9.17
N ALA A 108 -10.49 -0.20 -9.08
CA ALA A 108 -10.08 -1.20 -8.10
C ALA A 108 -10.26 -0.69 -6.66
N LEU A 109 -9.81 0.52 -6.34
CA LEU A 109 -10.03 1.10 -5.01
C LEU A 109 -11.52 1.29 -4.70
N ALA A 110 -12.31 1.77 -5.66
CA ALA A 110 -13.75 1.94 -5.49
C ALA A 110 -14.44 0.60 -5.18
N ALA A 111 -14.02 -0.49 -5.85
CA ALA A 111 -14.48 -1.84 -5.57
C ALA A 111 -14.05 -2.34 -4.19
N VAL A 112 -12.82 -2.03 -3.75
CA VAL A 112 -12.37 -2.34 -2.37
C VAL A 112 -13.22 -1.60 -1.34
N GLN A 113 -13.47 -0.30 -1.51
CA GLN A 113 -14.31 0.46 -0.58
C GLN A 113 -15.70 -0.18 -0.44
N ARG A 114 -16.29 -0.59 -1.56
CA ARG A 114 -17.58 -1.28 -1.57
C ARG A 114 -17.52 -2.62 -0.85
N TRP A 115 -16.55 -3.47 -1.19
CA TRP A 115 -16.36 -4.77 -0.56
C TRP A 115 -16.12 -4.67 0.95
N VAL A 116 -15.30 -3.73 1.42
CA VAL A 116 -15.09 -3.49 2.84
C VAL A 116 -16.40 -3.10 3.55
N ALA A 117 -17.25 -2.31 2.89
CA ALA A 117 -18.56 -1.97 3.43
C ALA A 117 -19.53 -3.16 3.45
N ASP A 118 -19.63 -3.94 2.37
CA ASP A 118 -20.54 -5.10 2.31
C ASP A 118 -20.14 -6.22 3.27
N GLU A 119 -18.87 -6.63 3.21
CA GLU A 119 -18.43 -7.91 3.76
C GLU A 119 -17.82 -7.76 5.15
N LEU A 120 -17.23 -6.59 5.41
CA LEU A 120 -16.51 -6.35 6.65
C LEU A 120 -17.23 -5.37 7.57
N ASP A 121 -18.36 -4.78 7.18
CA ASP A 121 -19.07 -3.77 8.00
C ASP A 121 -18.09 -2.73 8.58
N LEU A 122 -17.26 -2.19 7.68
CA LEU A 122 -16.29 -1.13 7.95
C LEU A 122 -16.40 -0.07 6.85
N THR A 123 -15.96 1.16 7.14
CA THR A 123 -15.89 2.22 6.13
C THR A 123 -14.43 2.45 5.76
N LEU A 124 -14.09 2.18 4.50
CA LEU A 124 -12.78 2.52 3.94
C LEU A 124 -12.86 3.86 3.20
N ARG A 125 -12.05 4.83 3.61
CA ARG A 125 -11.82 6.04 2.81
C ARG A 125 -10.64 5.79 1.88
N ALA A 126 -10.67 6.35 0.68
CA ALA A 126 -9.59 6.24 -0.27
C ALA A 126 -9.45 7.53 -1.10
N ALA A 127 -8.23 7.78 -1.59
CA ALA A 127 -7.90 8.91 -2.43
C ALA A 127 -6.77 8.56 -3.42
N ILE A 128 -6.72 9.30 -4.53
CA ILE A 128 -5.61 9.26 -5.48
C ILE A 128 -4.99 10.65 -5.60
N VAL A 129 -3.72 10.77 -5.22
CA VAL A 129 -2.99 12.03 -5.13
C VAL A 129 -1.84 12.05 -6.15
N PRO A 130 -1.85 12.94 -7.15
CA PRO A 130 -0.75 13.07 -8.12
C PRO A 130 0.56 13.55 -7.46
N ILE A 131 1.71 13.03 -7.91
CA ILE A 131 3.03 13.44 -7.38
C ILE A 131 3.29 14.94 -7.59
N LYS A 132 2.87 15.49 -8.72
CA LYS A 132 2.97 16.93 -9.01
C LYS A 132 2.27 17.81 -7.97
N ASP A 133 1.14 17.35 -7.41
CA ASP A 133 0.36 18.13 -6.46
C ASP A 133 1.02 18.11 -5.07
N ILE A 134 1.66 16.99 -4.71
CA ILE A 134 2.54 16.87 -3.54
C ILE A 134 3.71 17.85 -3.65
N ARG A 135 4.38 17.88 -4.82
CA ARG A 135 5.52 18.77 -5.08
C ARG A 135 5.13 20.25 -5.08
N ALA A 136 3.91 20.57 -5.49
CA ALA A 136 3.38 21.93 -5.37
C ALA A 136 3.28 22.42 -3.91
N GLN A 137 3.30 21.51 -2.92
CA GLN A 137 3.39 21.85 -1.50
C GLN A 137 4.83 21.89 -0.94
N GLY A 138 5.84 21.79 -1.80
CA GLY A 138 7.25 21.76 -1.39
C GLY A 138 7.70 20.43 -0.76
N LEU A 139 6.89 19.37 -0.91
CA LEU A 139 7.19 18.02 -0.44
C LEU A 139 7.63 17.12 -1.61
N ASP A 140 8.13 15.92 -1.30
CA ASP A 140 8.50 14.94 -2.32
C ASP A 140 8.06 13.54 -1.90
N VAL A 141 8.06 12.61 -2.86
CA VAL A 141 7.90 11.19 -2.57
C VAL A 141 9.07 10.47 -3.19
N ARG A 142 9.91 9.89 -2.33
CA ARG A 142 11.08 9.14 -2.74
C ARG A 142 10.96 7.71 -2.27
N VAL A 143 11.43 6.78 -3.10
CA VAL A 143 11.35 5.35 -2.86
C VAL A 143 12.73 4.73 -2.88
N ALA A 144 12.94 3.76 -2.01
CA ALA A 144 14.07 2.84 -2.06
C ALA A 144 13.61 1.39 -1.84
N ARG A 145 14.44 0.40 -2.16
CA ARG A 145 14.15 -1.02 -1.92
C ARG A 145 15.08 -1.57 -0.83
N PHE A 146 14.50 -1.88 0.33
CA PHE A 146 15.20 -2.59 1.38
C PHE A 146 15.02 -4.11 1.20
N GLN A 147 16.12 -4.84 1.07
CA GLN A 147 16.13 -6.29 1.01
C GLN A 147 16.21 -6.87 2.42
N ALA A 148 15.09 -7.35 2.95
CA ALA A 148 15.04 -7.95 4.28
C ALA A 148 15.53 -9.41 4.28
N SER A 149 15.44 -10.08 3.12
CA SER A 149 15.99 -11.42 2.88
C SER A 149 16.20 -11.64 1.38
N ASP A 150 16.81 -12.76 0.99
CA ASP A 150 16.99 -13.13 -0.43
C ASP A 150 15.67 -13.14 -1.23
N ALA A 151 14.54 -13.37 -0.55
CA ALA A 151 13.22 -13.48 -1.17
C ALA A 151 12.31 -12.27 -0.95
N VAL A 152 12.68 -11.31 -0.09
CA VAL A 152 11.76 -10.25 0.37
C VAL A 152 12.39 -8.86 0.21
N PHE A 153 11.67 -8.01 -0.52
CA PHE A 153 11.97 -6.59 -0.65
C PHE A 153 10.82 -5.76 -0.09
N TYR A 154 11.17 -4.73 0.66
CA TYR A 154 10.25 -3.73 1.15
C TYR A 154 10.53 -2.39 0.47
N ALA A 155 9.47 -1.75 -0.01
CA ALA A 155 9.56 -0.36 -0.44
C ALA A 155 9.66 0.53 0.79
N MET A 156 10.67 1.40 0.82
CA MET A 156 10.83 2.44 1.82
C MET A 156 10.46 3.77 1.21
N PHE A 157 9.73 4.61 1.94
CA PHE A 157 9.26 5.91 1.47
C PHE A 157 9.87 7.04 2.30
N ALA A 158 10.25 8.14 1.63
CA ALA A 158 10.78 9.34 2.24
C ALA A 158 10.28 10.61 1.53
N GLY A 159 10.52 11.79 2.13
CA GLY A 159 10.20 13.10 1.55
C GLY A 159 8.90 13.75 2.05
N GLY A 160 8.19 13.11 2.97
CA GLY A 160 6.99 13.65 3.62
C GLY A 160 5.71 13.64 2.77
N GLY A 161 5.82 13.41 1.46
CA GLY A 161 4.67 13.43 0.56
C GLY A 161 3.62 12.36 0.81
N GLY A 162 4.02 11.18 1.29
CA GLY A 162 3.08 10.11 1.67
C GLY A 162 2.20 10.51 2.86
N SER A 163 2.81 11.04 3.92
CA SER A 163 2.08 11.54 5.11
C SER A 163 1.18 12.72 4.78
N TRP A 164 1.62 13.61 3.90
CA TRP A 164 0.77 14.69 3.39
C TRP A 164 -0.43 14.13 2.61
N ALA A 165 -0.22 13.22 1.66
CA ALA A 165 -1.31 12.62 0.89
C ALA A 165 -2.37 11.94 1.79
N GLU A 166 -1.93 11.25 2.83
CA GLU A 166 -2.81 10.66 3.84
C GLU A 166 -3.63 11.74 4.60
N ALA A 167 -2.98 12.83 5.01
CA ALA A 167 -3.66 13.95 5.68
C ALA A 167 -4.70 14.63 4.77
N GLU A 168 -4.37 14.85 3.49
CA GLU A 168 -5.29 15.40 2.50
C GLU A 168 -6.52 14.48 2.30
N MET A 169 -6.30 13.17 2.20
CA MET A 169 -7.37 12.18 2.14
C MET A 169 -8.26 12.24 3.38
N LYS A 170 -7.67 12.30 4.58
CA LYS A 170 -8.41 12.40 5.85
C LYS A 170 -9.20 13.71 5.95
N ALA A 171 -8.70 14.79 5.35
CA ALA A 171 -9.40 16.07 5.19
C ALA A 171 -10.46 16.07 4.08
N GLY A 172 -10.63 14.96 3.36
CA GLY A 172 -11.67 14.78 2.35
C GLY A 172 -11.31 15.31 0.95
N ARG A 173 -10.03 15.57 0.68
CA ARG A 173 -9.55 15.94 -0.66
C ARG A 173 -9.12 14.70 -1.45
N TYR A 174 -9.06 14.81 -2.78
CA TYR A 174 -8.65 13.74 -3.70
C TYR A 174 -9.46 12.43 -3.61
N ARG A 175 -10.63 12.49 -2.96
CA ARG A 175 -11.44 11.31 -2.66
C ARG A 175 -11.86 10.62 -3.94
N ILE A 176 -11.96 9.31 -3.81
CA ILE A 176 -12.72 8.49 -4.75
C ILE A 176 -14.04 8.07 -4.09
N ASP A 177 -15.05 7.91 -4.93
CA ASP A 177 -16.34 7.40 -4.49
C ASP A 177 -16.38 5.87 -4.58
N PRO A 178 -17.06 5.19 -3.64
CA PRO A 178 -17.18 3.75 -3.67
C PRO A 178 -17.96 3.28 -4.91
N ALA A 179 -17.63 2.08 -5.37
CA ALA A 179 -18.37 1.45 -6.45
C ALA A 179 -19.82 1.12 -6.04
N PRO A 180 -20.74 0.91 -7.00
CA PRO A 180 -22.10 0.47 -6.72
C PRO A 180 -22.15 -0.82 -5.89
N ALA A 181 -23.25 -1.02 -5.15
CA ALA A 181 -23.48 -2.21 -4.33
C ALA A 181 -23.25 -3.51 -5.12
N GLY A 182 -22.58 -4.48 -4.48
CA GLY A 182 -22.24 -5.77 -5.08
C GLY A 182 -20.94 -5.79 -5.90
N ALA A 183 -20.28 -4.65 -6.12
CA ALA A 183 -18.94 -4.64 -6.71
C ALA A 183 -17.93 -5.40 -5.84
N ARG A 184 -17.02 -6.14 -6.47
CA ARG A 184 -16.01 -6.97 -5.80
C ARG A 184 -14.63 -6.76 -6.45
N PRO A 185 -13.57 -6.49 -5.66
CA PRO A 185 -12.20 -6.45 -6.16
C PRO A 185 -11.65 -7.87 -6.36
N ASP A 186 -10.61 -8.02 -7.18
CA ASP A 186 -9.81 -9.24 -7.22
C ASP A 186 -8.81 -9.27 -6.06
N LEU A 187 -9.08 -10.12 -5.07
CA LEU A 187 -8.25 -10.31 -3.89
C LEU A 187 -7.45 -11.62 -3.94
N THR A 188 -7.21 -12.16 -5.13
CA THR A 188 -6.39 -13.37 -5.31
C THR A 188 -5.04 -13.21 -4.61
N GLY A 189 -4.68 -14.20 -3.79
CA GLY A 189 -3.45 -14.20 -2.99
C GLY A 189 -3.59 -13.58 -1.59
N LEU A 190 -4.62 -12.77 -1.34
CA LEU A 190 -4.87 -12.22 0.00
C LEU A 190 -5.22 -13.34 0.98
N SER A 191 -4.40 -13.51 2.01
CA SER A 191 -4.70 -14.45 3.09
C SER A 191 -4.14 -13.95 4.41
N CYS A 192 -4.96 -13.98 5.46
CA CYS A 192 -4.51 -13.68 6.82
C CYS A 192 -3.97 -14.97 7.45
N ARG A 193 -2.70 -15.29 7.19
CA ARG A 193 -2.02 -16.48 7.76
C ARG A 193 -1.29 -16.20 9.08
N TRP A 194 -1.46 -15.00 9.63
CA TRP A 194 -0.80 -14.59 10.86
C TRP A 194 -1.46 -15.22 12.09
N ASN A 195 -0.65 -15.96 12.86
CA ASN A 195 -1.00 -16.42 14.19
C ASN A 195 -0.33 -15.52 15.25
N PRO A 196 -0.97 -15.29 16.40
CA PRO A 196 -0.33 -14.60 17.51
C PRO A 196 1.01 -15.24 17.86
N ILE A 197 2.04 -14.41 18.01
CA ILE A 197 3.34 -14.85 18.51
C ILE A 197 3.22 -14.91 20.03
N GLU A 198 3.40 -16.08 20.62
CA GLU A 198 3.41 -16.23 22.07
C GLU A 198 4.64 -15.56 22.69
N ALA A 199 4.43 -14.79 23.76
CA ALA A 199 5.52 -14.18 24.50
C ALA A 199 6.35 -15.27 25.19
N ARG A 200 7.65 -15.34 24.88
CA ARG A 200 8.56 -16.30 25.52
C ARG A 200 9.01 -15.88 26.93
N HIS A 201 8.93 -14.58 27.23
CA HIS A 201 9.46 -13.97 28.46
C HIS A 201 8.46 -13.02 29.13
N GLY A 202 7.17 -13.36 29.08
CA GLY A 202 6.09 -12.56 29.70
C GLY A 202 5.50 -11.52 28.75
N GLU A 203 6.30 -10.54 28.32
CA GLU A 203 5.84 -9.43 27.49
C GLU A 203 6.58 -9.34 26.14
N ILE A 204 5.88 -8.85 25.11
CA ILE A 204 6.48 -8.46 23.82
C ILE A 204 6.48 -6.93 23.78
N VAL A 205 7.67 -6.34 23.66
CA VAL A 205 7.86 -4.89 23.57
C VAL A 205 8.13 -4.50 22.13
N SER A 206 7.47 -3.45 21.64
CA SER A 206 7.74 -2.85 20.33
C SER A 206 8.09 -1.37 20.50
N ILE A 207 9.11 -0.92 19.78
CA ILE A 207 9.57 0.47 19.77
C ILE A 207 9.32 1.04 18.38
N ILE A 208 8.60 2.15 18.32
CA ILE A 208 8.42 2.96 17.12
C ILE A 208 9.21 4.25 17.34
N ALA A 209 10.13 4.56 16.44
CA ALA A 209 10.98 5.75 16.52
C ALA A 209 10.78 6.61 15.28
N ILE A 210 10.80 7.93 15.48
CA ILE A 210 10.83 8.93 14.41
C ILE A 210 12.25 9.50 14.40
N PRO A 211 13.02 9.37 13.30
CA PRO A 211 14.33 10.00 13.18
C PRO A 211 14.20 11.53 13.31
N GLY A 212 15.11 12.15 14.07
CA GLY A 212 15.17 13.60 14.30
C GLY A 212 16.15 14.32 13.38
#